data_AF-A0A961Q5S4-F1
#
_entry.id   AF-A0A961Q5S4-F1
#
_cell.length_a   1.000
_cell.length_b   1.000
_cell.length_c   1.000
_cell.angle_alpha   90.00
_cell.angle_beta   90.00
_cell.angle_gamma   90.00
#
_symmetry.space_group_name_H-M   'P 1'
#
loop_
_entity.id
_entity.type
_entity.pdbx_description
1 polymer ?
#
loop_
_entity_poly.entity_id
_entity_poly.type
_entity_poly.pdbx_seq_one_letter_code
_entity_poly.pdbx_strand_id
1 'polypeptide(L)' 'MDRLIQPQELQTHTEAQLRALLFDVNQAIACLQPGTPAHRNAIGSLENIRRVLVQRIARNSPKAPSP' A
#
# COMPACT_ATOMS: atom_id res chain seq x y z
N MET A 1 12.31 6.17 6.88
CA MET A 1 11.78 5.42 5.72
C MET A 1 12.40 6.03 4.48
N ASP A 2 13.51 5.43 4.04
CA ASP A 2 14.45 6.10 3.15
C ASP A 2 14.16 5.83 1.67
N ARG A 3 13.26 4.88 1.40
CA ARG A 3 12.92 4.41 0.06
C ARG A 3 11.41 4.37 -0.15
N LEU A 4 11.00 4.74 -1.36
CA LEU A 4 9.65 4.56 -1.88
C LEU A 4 9.42 3.09 -2.28
N ILE A 5 8.37 2.47 -1.73
CA ILE A 5 7.93 1.13 -2.14
C ILE A 5 7.20 1.24 -3.48
N GLN A 6 7.71 0.54 -4.50
CA GLN A 6 7.16 0.59 -5.85
C GLN A 6 6.03 -0.45 -6.05
N PRO A 7 5.03 -0.16 -6.89
CA PRO A 7 3.92 -1.08 -7.16
C PRO A 7 4.35 -2.47 -7.64
N GLN A 8 5.46 -2.55 -8.38
CA GLN A 8 6.02 -3.80 -8.90
C GLN A 8 6.47 -4.73 -7.77
N GLU A 9 7.03 -4.18 -6.69
CA GLU A 9 7.47 -4.94 -5.52
C GLU A 9 6.29 -5.55 -4.77
N LEU A 10 5.11 -4.91 -4.86
CA LEU A 10 3.89 -5.31 -4.16
C LEU A 10 3.11 -6.43 -4.87
N GLN A 11 3.43 -6.75 -6.12
CA GLN A 11 2.66 -7.75 -6.89
C GLN A 11 2.76 -9.17 -6.33
N THR A 12 3.89 -9.50 -5.70
CA THR A 12 4.15 -10.79 -5.07
C THR A 12 3.54 -10.92 -3.67
N HIS A 13 3.13 -9.82 -3.05
CA HIS A 13 2.64 -9.79 -1.66
C HIS A 13 1.17 -10.19 -1.58
N THR A 14 0.83 -11.15 -0.71
CA THR A 14 -0.56 -11.55 -0.42
C THR A 14 -1.40 -10.39 0.13
N GLU A 15 -2.73 -10.52 0.09
CA GLU A 15 -3.62 -9.48 0.66
C GLU A 15 -3.29 -9.19 2.13
N ALA A 16 -3.05 -10.22 2.94
CA ALA A 16 -2.68 -10.07 4.35
C ALA A 16 -1.35 -9.32 4.51
N GLN A 17 -0.35 -9.63 3.67
CA GLN A 17 0.93 -8.93 3.68
C GLN A 17 0.79 -7.46 3.27
N LEU A 18 -0.04 -7.16 2.27
CA LEU A 18 -0.33 -5.77 1.86
C LEU A 18 -1.01 -4.99 2.99
N ARG A 19 -1.92 -5.60 3.75
CA ARG A 19 -2.55 -4.97 4.91
C ARG A 19 -1.57 -4.72 6.05
N ALA A 20 -0.67 -5.67 6.33
CA ALA A 20 0.39 -5.48 7.33
C ALA A 20 1.33 -4.33 6.94
N LEU A 21 1.81 -4.32 5.68
CA LEU A 21 2.63 -3.23 5.15
C LEU A 21 1.92 -1.87 5.22
N LEU A 22 0.63 -1.83 4.93
CA LEU A 22 -0.15 -0.60 5.02
C LEU A 22 -0.21 -0.07 6.46
N PHE A 23 -0.36 -0.97 7.45
CA PHE A 23 -0.32 -0.61 8.86
C PHE A 23 1.06 -0.08 9.28
N ASP A 24 2.13 -0.79 8.92
CA ASP A 24 3.51 -0.41 9.25
C ASP A 24 3.88 0.96 8.66
N VAL A 25 3.57 1.18 7.38
CA VAL A 25 3.84 2.46 6.71
C VAL A 25 3.01 3.58 7.33
N ASN A 26 1.76 3.34 7.69
CA ASN A 26 0.92 4.33 8.34
C ASN A 26 1.45 4.72 9.73
N GLN A 27 1.95 3.76 10.52
CA GLN A 27 2.61 4.03 11.79
C GLN A 27 3.92 4.81 11.59
N ALA A 28 4.72 4.43 10.58
CA ALA A 28 5.95 5.14 10.27
C ALA A 28 5.70 6.61 9.88
N ILE A 29 4.65 6.91 9.13
CA ILE A 29 4.28 8.29 8.78
C ILE A 29 4.05 9.13 10.03
N ALA A 30 3.36 8.60 11.05
CA ALA A 30 3.08 9.32 12.29
C ALA A 30 4.35 9.69 13.07
N CYS A 31 5.44 8.94 12.89
CA CYS A 31 6.74 9.20 13.54
C CYS A 31 7.69 10.05 12.68
N LEU A 32 7.36 10.33 11.42
CA LEU A 32 8.22 11.06 10.51
C LEU A 32 7.89 12.55 10.50
N GLN A 33 8.93 13.39 10.45
CA GLN A 33 8.73 14.83 10.33
C GLN A 33 8.12 15.19 8.96
N PRO A 34 7.01 15.94 8.91
CA PRO A 34 6.40 16.39 7.68
C PRO A 34 7.37 17.15 6.76
N GLY A 35 7.19 17.01 5.45
CA GLY A 35 8.01 17.69 4.42
C GLY A 35 9.38 17.04 4.14
N THR A 36 9.86 16.16 5.03
CA THR A 36 11.10 15.41 4.78
C THR A 36 10.96 14.46 3.57
N PRO A 37 12.06 14.11 2.90
CA PRO A 37 12.05 13.08 1.85
C PRO A 37 11.49 11.75 2.36
N ALA A 38 11.83 11.38 3.61
CA ALA A 38 11.33 10.16 4.23
C ALA A 38 9.81 10.16 4.41
N HIS A 39 9.23 11.27 4.87
CA HIS A 39 7.78 11.43 4.99
C HIS A 39 7.08 11.38 3.62
N ARG A 40 7.65 12.04 2.60
CA ARG A 40 7.14 11.97 1.21
C ARG A 40 7.18 10.55 0.64
N ASN A 41 8.29 9.83 0.84
CA ASN A 41 8.43 8.44 0.41
C ASN A 41 7.45 7.52 1.12
N ALA A 42 7.20 7.74 2.42
CA ALA A 42 6.24 6.97 3.19
C ALA A 42 4.79 7.18 2.68
N ILE A 43 4.40 8.43 2.41
CA ILE A 43 3.08 8.73 1.80
C ILE A 43 2.95 8.07 0.42
N GLY A 44 3.95 8.22 -0.44
CA GLY A 44 3.93 7.58 -1.77
C GLY A 44 3.83 6.05 -1.68
N SER A 45 4.52 5.45 -0.71
CA SER A 45 4.45 4.01 -0.45
C SER A 45 3.05 3.60 0.01
N LEU A 46 2.44 4.36 0.92
CA LEU A 46 1.08 4.11 1.41
C LEU A 46 0.06 4.08 0.27
N GLU A 47 0.12 5.05 -0.64
CA GLU A 47 -0.77 5.15 -1.79
C GLU A 47 -0.56 3.99 -2.78
N ASN A 48 0.70 3.62 -3.04
CA ASN A 48 1.01 2.45 -3.87
C ASN A 48 0.44 1.16 -3.27
N ILE A 49 0.59 0.96 -1.96
CA ILE A 49 0.06 -0.20 -1.25
C ILE A 49 -1.47 -0.24 -1.34
N ARG A 50 -2.15 0.89 -1.07
CA ARG A 50 -3.61 1.00 -1.19
C ARG A 50 -4.10 0.62 -2.58
N ARG A 51 -3.45 1.13 -3.63
CA ARG A 51 -3.84 0.85 -5.01
C ARG A 51 -3.76 -0.63 -5.35
N VAL A 52 -2.67 -1.29 -4.98
CA VAL A 52 -2.47 -2.72 -5.23
C VAL A 52 -3.44 -3.56 -4.41
N LEU A 53 -3.70 -3.18 -3.15
CA LEU A 53 -4.68 -3.85 -2.29
C LEU A 53 -6.09 -3.79 -2.87
N VAL A 54 -6.54 -2.61 -3.32
CA VAL A 54 -7.85 -2.44 -3.98
C VAL A 54 -7.95 -3.28 -5.24
N GLN A 55 -6.91 -3.29 -6.09
CA GLN A 55 -6.87 -4.14 -7.29
C GLN A 55 -6.98 -5.64 -6.94
N ARG A 56 -6.33 -6.07 -5.86
CA ARG A 56 -6.33 -7.47 -5.43
C ARG A 56 -7.68 -7.89 -4.85
N ILE A 57 -8.32 -7.03 -4.06
CA ILE A 57 -9.69 -7.24 -3.58
C ILE A 57 -10.65 -7.31 -4.77
N ALA A 58 -10.59 -6.35 -5.70
CA ALA A 58 -11.44 -6.33 -6.89
C ALA A 58 -11.28 -7.58 -7.78
N ARG A 59 -10.06 -8.12 -7.89
CA ARG A 59 -9.79 -9.36 -8.63
C ARG A 59 -10.34 -10.60 -7.94
N ASN A 60 -10.35 -10.62 -6.60
CA ASN A 60 -10.86 -11.74 -5.80
C ASN A 60 -12.36 -11.64 -5.52
N SER A 61 -12.99 -10.49 -5.78
CA SER A 61 -14.44 -10.35 -5.73
C SER A 61 -15.08 -11.14 -6.88
N PRO A 62 -15.96 -12.12 -6.61
CA PRO A 62 -16.70 -12.78 -7.67
C PRO A 62 -17.55 -11.72 -8.39
N LYS A 63 -17.36 -11.60 -9.70
CA LYS A 63 -18.19 -10.76 -10.56
C LYS A 63 -19.64 -11.18 -10.32
N ALA A 64 -20.44 -10.29 -9.72
CA ALA A 64 -21.86 -10.55 -9.51
C ALA A 64 -22.50 -10.94 -10.87
N PRO A 65 -23.28 -12.03 -10.95
CA PRO A 65 -23.98 -12.36 -12.18
C PRO A 65 -24.88 -11.17 -12.54
N SER A 66 -24.69 -10.64 -13.75
CA SER A 66 -25.54 -9.58 -14.30
C SER A 66 -26.95 -10.16 -14.53
N PRO A 67 -28.02 -9.39 -14.25
CA PRO A 67 -29.41 -9.81 -14.47
C PRO A 67 -29.75 -9.95 -15.96
#